data_AF-A0A1J5PC46-F1
#
_entry.id   AF-A0A1J5PC46-F1
#
_cell.length_a   1.000
_cell.length_b   1.000
_cell.length_c   1.000
_cell.angle_alpha   90.00
_cell.angle_beta   90.00
_cell.angle_gamma   90.00
#
_symmetry.space_group_name_H-M   'P 1'
#
loop_
_entity.id
_entity.type
_entity.pdbx_description
1 polymer ?
#
loop_
_entity_poly.entity_id
_entity_poly.type
_entity_poly.pdbx_seq_one_letter_code
_entity_poly.pdbx_strand_id
1 'polypeptide(L)' 'MKTLEDFATCADWELAGGWTTVNGERKKDEGVLEKFDMSLDEAQHLVMTARVMLGWVDPAELASADVAEDDDEEAEA' A
#
# COMPACT_ATOMS: atom_id res chain seq x y z
N MET A 1 -5.88 13.66 6.70
CA MET A 1 -4.89 13.63 5.62
C MET A 1 -4.69 15.05 5.08
N LYS A 2 -3.58 15.69 5.47
CA LYS A 2 -3.22 17.05 5.06
C LYS A 2 -1.76 17.18 4.67
N THR A 3 -0.87 16.35 5.22
CA THR A 3 0.56 16.33 4.91
C THR A 3 0.94 15.07 4.12
N LEU A 4 2.14 15.07 3.55
CA LEU A 4 2.72 13.88 2.93
C LEU A 4 2.93 12.76 3.97
N GLU A 5 3.28 13.11 5.20
CA GLU A 5 3.41 12.16 6.32
C GLU A 5 2.07 11.49 6.64
N ASP A 6 0.98 12.26 6.73
CA ASP A 6 -0.36 11.70 6.94
C ASP A 6 -0.72 10.70 5.82
N PHE A 7 -0.37 11.04 4.58
CA PHE A 7 -0.61 10.18 3.42
C PHE A 7 0.24 8.90 3.49
N ALA A 8 1.51 9.00 3.86
CA ALA A 8 2.41 7.85 3.99
C ALA A 8 2.02 6.90 5.14
N THR A 9 1.39 7.40 6.21
CA THR A 9 0.84 6.57 7.30
C THR A 9 -0.53 5.97 7.00
N CYS A 10 -1.21 6.45 5.95
CA CYS A 10 -2.52 5.94 5.56
C CYS A 10 -2.39 4.52 5.01
N ALA A 11 -3.40 3.69 5.27
CA ALA A 11 -3.51 2.41 4.62
C ALA A 11 -4.09 2.55 3.21
N ASP A 12 -3.70 1.65 2.31
CA ASP A 12 -4.17 1.53 0.93
C ASP A 12 -5.70 1.38 0.85
N TRP A 13 -6.30 0.57 1.73
CA TRP A 13 -7.75 0.37 1.77
C TRP A 13 -8.53 1.62 2.22
N GLU A 14 -7.91 2.52 3.00
CA GLU A 14 -8.54 3.79 3.34
C GLU A 14 -8.64 4.73 2.12
N LEU A 15 -7.81 4.50 1.08
CA LEU A 15 -7.86 5.24 -0.18
C LEU A 15 -8.80 4.58 -1.19
N ALA A 16 -8.60 3.30 -1.47
CA ALA A 16 -9.32 2.55 -2.51
C ALA A 16 -10.69 2.02 -2.07
N GLY A 17 -10.90 1.88 -0.76
CA GLY A 17 -12.05 1.21 -0.20
C GLY A 17 -11.81 -0.30 -0.08
N GLY A 18 -12.58 -0.92 0.80
CA GLY A 18 -12.35 -2.31 1.17
C GLY A 18 -13.59 -2.97 1.77
N TRP A 19 -13.36 -4.17 2.31
CA TRP A 19 -14.38 -4.91 3.02
C TRP A 19 -13.80 -5.48 4.30
N THR A 20 -14.37 -5.10 5.44
CA THR A 20 -14.07 -5.71 6.74
C THR A 20 -15.18 -6.68 7.14
N THR A 21 -14.83 -7.65 7.99
CA THR A 21 -15.81 -8.55 8.60
C THR A 21 -15.91 -8.24 10.08
N VAL A 22 -17.11 -7.87 10.54
CA VAL A 22 -17.39 -7.57 11.94
C VAL A 22 -18.55 -8.45 12.38
N ASN A 23 -18.33 -9.28 13.40
CA ASN A 23 -19.33 -10.23 13.91
C ASN A 23 -19.89 -11.21 12.85
N GLY A 24 -19.07 -11.60 11.86
CA GLY A 24 -19.47 -12.50 10.77
C GLY A 24 -20.24 -11.82 9.64
N GLU A 25 -20.49 -10.51 9.73
CA GLU A 25 -21.10 -9.73 8.66
C GLU A 25 -20.05 -8.94 7.89
N ARG A 26 -20.11 -9.04 6.56
CA ARG A 26 -19.24 -8.29 5.66
C ARG A 26 -19.76 -6.84 5.56
N LYS A 27 -18.93 -5.88 5.92
CA LYS A 27 -19.22 -4.44 5.82
C LYS A 27 -18.30 -3.80 4.78
N LYS A 28 -18.85 -2.86 4.01
CA LYS A 28 -18.08 -2.08 3.06
C LYS A 28 -17.44 -0.91 3.78
N ASP A 29 -16.15 -0.72 3.58
CA ASP A 29 -15.40 0.43 4.05
C ASP A 29 -15.16 1.35 2.86
N GLU A 30 -15.76 2.54 2.89
CA GLU A 30 -15.66 3.50 1.77
C GLU A 30 -14.27 4.14 1.73
N GLY A 31 -13.62 4.02 0.58
CA GLY A 31 -12.32 4.67 0.34
C GLY A 31 -12.47 6.15 0.04
N VAL A 32 -11.53 6.97 0.51
CA VAL A 32 -11.51 8.42 0.25
C VAL A 32 -11.48 8.74 -1.25
N LEU A 33 -10.80 7.89 -2.03
CA LEU A 33 -10.59 8.05 -3.46
C LEU A 33 -11.33 7.00 -4.30
N GLU A 34 -12.16 6.15 -3.68
CA GLU A 34 -12.96 5.11 -4.36
C GLU A 34 -13.82 5.68 -5.50
N LYS A 35 -14.39 6.88 -5.32
CA LYS A 35 -15.20 7.57 -6.34
C LYS A 35 -14.44 7.97 -7.62
N PHE A 36 -13.12 7.86 -7.60
CA PHE A 36 -12.24 8.11 -8.74
C PHE A 36 -11.71 6.81 -9.36
N ASP A 37 -12.37 5.68 -9.07
CA ASP A 37 -11.98 4.34 -9.53
C ASP A 37 -10.59 3.92 -9.03
N MET A 38 -10.16 4.45 -7.87
CA MET A 38 -8.90 4.08 -7.21
C MET A 38 -8.90 2.59 -6.87
N SER A 39 -7.91 1.86 -7.38
CA SER A 39 -7.69 0.45 -7.02
C SER A 39 -6.79 0.31 -5.79
N LEU A 40 -6.85 -0.85 -5.11
CA LEU A 40 -5.97 -1.14 -3.96
C LEU A 40 -4.49 -1.14 -4.34
N ASP A 41 -4.15 -1.69 -5.51
CA ASP A 41 -2.79 -1.71 -6.04
C ASP A 41 -2.26 -0.30 -6.30
N GLU A 42 -3.07 0.55 -6.95
CA GLU A 42 -2.71 1.94 -7.19
C GLU A 42 -2.55 2.73 -5.87
N ALA A 43 -3.47 2.53 -4.93
CA ALA A 43 -3.38 3.11 -3.59
C ALA A 43 -2.12 2.66 -2.85
N GLN A 44 -1.78 1.38 -2.90
CA GLN A 44 -0.57 0.81 -2.31
C GLN A 44 0.68 1.46 -2.92
N HIS A 45 0.76 1.54 -4.25
CA HIS A 45 1.89 2.15 -4.94
C HIS A 45 2.06 3.63 -4.58
N LEU A 46 0.96 4.39 -4.47
CA LEU A 46 1.00 5.78 -4.04
C LEU A 46 1.51 5.93 -2.61
N VAL A 47 1.00 5.12 -1.67
CA VAL A 47 1.44 5.15 -0.27
C VAL A 47 2.91 4.74 -0.15
N MET A 48 3.36 3.71 -0.86
CA MET A 48 4.78 3.33 -0.90
C MET A 48 5.65 4.44 -1.45
N THR A 49 5.23 5.08 -2.54
CA THR A 49 5.93 6.22 -3.14
C THR A 49 6.09 7.36 -2.13
N ALA A 50 5.03 7.69 -1.37
CA ALA A 50 5.10 8.73 -0.35
C ALA A 50 6.08 8.38 0.78
N ARG A 51 6.14 7.11 1.20
CA ARG A 51 7.12 6.63 2.20
C ARG A 51 8.56 6.76 1.72
N VAL A 52 8.80 6.45 0.45
CA VAL A 52 10.10 6.64 -0.19
C VAL A 52 10.47 8.12 -0.24
N MET A 53 9.54 9.00 -0.64
CA MET A 53 9.79 10.45 -0.67
C MET A 53 10.13 11.04 0.71
N LEU A 54 9.59 10.46 1.78
CA LEU A 54 9.90 10.83 3.17
C LEU A 54 11.17 10.13 3.71
N GLY A 55 11.77 9.22 2.95
CA GLY A 55 12.93 8.43 3.36
C GLY A 55 12.64 7.37 4.42
N TRP A 56 11.37 6.95 4.58
CA TRP A 56 10.98 5.88 5.51
C TRP A 56 11.24 4.49 4.93
N VAL A 57 11.30 4.40 3.61
CA VAL A 57 11.60 3.19 2.85
C VAL A 57 12.69 3.54 1.86
N ASP A 58 13.73 2.70 1.78
CA ASP A 58 14.75 2.84 0.75
C ASP A 58 14.17 2.37 -0.60
N PRO A 59 14.30 3.14 -1.70
CA PRO A 59 13.86 2.71 -3.02
C PRO A 59 14.38 1.32 -3.44
N ALA A 60 15.58 0.92 -2.98
CA ALA A 60 16.14 -0.38 -3.27
C ALA A 60 15.33 -1.53 -2.65
N GLU A 61 14.68 -1.31 -1.49
CA GLU A 61 13.82 -2.33 -0.85
C GLU A 61 12.50 -2.52 -1.61
N LEU A 62 11.99 -1.48 -2.29
CA LEU A 62 10.83 -1.62 -3.16
C LEU A 62 11.16 -2.43 -4.41
N ALA A 63 12.31 -2.17 -5.03
CA ALA A 63 12.74 -2.93 -6.20
C ALA A 63 12.83 -4.42 -5.87
N SER A 64 13.37 -4.78 -4.70
CA SER A 64 13.44 -6.17 -4.23
C SER A 64 12.06 -6.83 -4.08
N ALA A 65 10.98 -6.09 -3.81
CA ALA A 65 9.63 -6.64 -3.71
C ALA A 65 9.02 -6.99 -5.08
N ASP A 66 9.39 -6.28 -6.15
CA ASP A 66 9.03 -6.60 -7.53
C ASP A 66 9.94 -7.69 -8.16
N VAL A 67 11.17 -7.85 -7.66
CA VAL A 67 12.11 -8.90 -8.15
C VAL A 67 11.99 -10.21 -7.36
N ALA A 68 11.31 -10.24 -6.21
CA ALA A 68 11.11 -11.45 -5.41
C ALA A 68 10.03 -12.41 -5.96
N GLU A 69 9.62 -12.26 -7.22
CA GLU A 69 8.99 -13.34 -8.00
C GLU A 69 10.00 -14.11 -8.88
N ASP A 70 11.30 -13.78 -8.87
CA ASP A 70 12.34 -14.44 -9.70
C ASP A 70 13.67 -14.77 -8.97
N ASP A 71 13.79 -14.62 -7.65
CA ASP A 71 15.05 -14.94 -6.94
C ASP A 71 14.82 -15.76 -5.66
N ASP A 72 14.25 -16.96 -5.83
CA ASP A 72 14.40 -18.07 -4.88
C ASP A 72 15.52 -18.99 -5.41
N GLU A 73 16.75 -18.51 -5.43
CA GLU A 73 17.95 -19.36 -5.47
C GLU A 73 19.22 -18.54 -5.17
N GLU A 74 19.78 -18.74 -3.97
CA GLU A 74 21.21 -19.08 -3.74
C GLU A 74 21.76 -18.56 -2.39
N ALA A 75 21.62 -19.43 -1.38
CA ALA A 75 22.61 -19.86 -0.39
C ALA A 75 23.61 -18.83 0.22
N GLU A 76 23.46 -18.67 1.54
CA GLU A 76 24.49 -18.85 2.59
C GLU A 76 25.98 -18.79 2.15
N ALA A 77 26.71 -17.79 2.69
CA ALA A 77 28.15 -17.85 2.90
C ALA A 77 28.57 -17.09 4.17
#